data_AF-A0A2K8MLU1-F1
#
_entry.id   AF-A0A2K8MLU1-F1
#
_cell.length_a   1.000
_cell.length_b   1.000
_cell.length_c   1.000
_cell.angle_alpha   90.00
_cell.angle_beta   90.00
_cell.angle_gamma   90.00
#
_symmetry.space_group_name_H-M   'P 1'
#
loop_
_entity.id
_entity.type
_entity.pdbx_description
1 polymer ?
#
loop_
_entity_poly.entity_id
_entity_poly.type
_entity_poly.pdbx_seq_one_letter_code
_entity_poly.pdbx_strand_id
1 'polypeptide(L)'
;MATLSPIEVSNWLAIYAATGLCCGIAVIVSVIISVTELYRERAWAGLSSAGDVVRFMPKTWWRWQKRYLLSTPVTLMIVGSFAATLSWA
;
A
#
# COMPACT_ATOMS: atom_id res chain seq x y z
N MET A 1 -5.98 -25.93 21.63
CA MET A 1 -5.50 -25.10 20.51
C MET A 1 -5.36 -26.05 19.33
N ALA A 2 -6.02 -25.78 18.20
CA ALA A 2 -5.84 -26.60 17.00
C ALA A 2 -4.43 -26.35 16.45
N THR A 3 -3.68 -27.42 16.21
CA THR A 3 -2.37 -27.36 15.55
C THR A 3 -2.59 -27.37 14.05
N LEU A 4 -2.11 -26.34 13.36
CA LEU A 4 -2.15 -26.28 11.90
C LEU A 4 -1.28 -27.40 11.31
N SER A 5 -1.76 -28.02 10.23
CA SER A 5 -0.97 -28.93 9.42
C SER A 5 0.16 -28.19 8.69
N PRO A 6 1.23 -28.88 8.25
CA PRO A 6 2.31 -28.24 7.51
C PRO A 6 1.87 -27.51 6.24
N ILE A 7 0.86 -28.03 5.54
CA ILE A 7 0.32 -27.42 4.32
C ILE A 7 -0.43 -26.12 4.62
N GLU A 8 -1.23 -26.09 5.70
CA GLU A 8 -1.92 -24.87 6.12
C GLU A 8 -0.93 -23.77 6.53
N VAL A 9 0.15 -24.12 7.24
CA VAL A 9 1.23 -23.17 7.58
C VAL A 9 1.88 -22.60 6.32
N SER A 10 2.17 -23.44 5.33
CA SER A 10 2.74 -23.01 4.06
C SER A 10 1.80 -22.07 3.29
N ASN A 11 0.50 -22.39 3.24
CA ASN A 11 -0.50 -21.56 2.58
C ASN A 11 -0.64 -20.18 3.22
N TRP A 12 -0.66 -20.11 4.56
CA TRP A 12 -0.68 -18.83 5.27
C TRP A 12 0.57 -18.00 4.97
N LEU A 13 1.76 -18.60 4.97
CA LEU A 13 3.00 -17.93 4.59
C LEU A 13 2.93 -17.39 3.16
N ALA A 14 2.40 -18.18 2.22
CA ALA A 14 2.23 -17.75 0.83
C ALA A 14 1.28 -16.55 0.71
N ILE A 15 0.16 -16.56 1.44
CA ILE A 15 -0.81 -15.44 1.47
C ILE A 15 -0.17 -14.18 2.05
N TYR A 16 0.60 -14.29 3.14
CA TYR A 16 1.30 -13.14 3.72
C TYR A 16 2.36 -12.60 2.77
N ALA A 17 3.11 -13.46 2.09
CA ALA A 17 4.09 -13.06 1.08
C ALA A 17 3.42 -12.34 -0.11
N ALA A 18 2.34 -12.90 -0.65
CA ALA A 18 1.56 -12.29 -1.73
C ALA A 18 1.00 -10.92 -1.31
N THR A 19 0.46 -10.82 -0.09
CA THR A 19 -0.02 -9.56 0.49
C THR A 19 1.10 -8.52 0.57
N GLY A 20 2.27 -8.92 1.10
CA GLY A 20 3.44 -8.06 1.20
C GLY A 20 3.90 -7.53 -0.16
N LEU A 21 3.92 -8.38 -1.19
CA LEU A 21 4.26 -7.99 -2.55
C LEU A 21 3.27 -6.97 -3.11
N CYS A 22 1.96 -7.23 -2.99
CA CYS A 22 0.92 -6.31 -3.45
C CYS A 22 1.00 -4.95 -2.73
N CYS A 23 1.19 -4.96 -1.41
CA CYS A 23 1.39 -3.74 -0.63
C CYS A 23 2.64 -2.99 -1.07
N GLY A 24 3.76 -3.69 -1.31
CA GLY A 24 5.00 -3.08 -1.80
C GLY A 24 4.82 -2.38 -3.15
N ILE A 25 4.15 -3.03 -4.11
CA ILE A 25 3.83 -2.44 -5.42
C ILE A 25 2.92 -1.21 -5.23
N ALA A 26 1.88 -1.31 -4.40
CA ALA A 26 0.99 -0.20 -4.12
C ALA A 26 1.71 1.01 -3.49
N VAL A 27 2.66 0.76 -2.58
CA VAL A 27 3.53 1.83 -2.04
C VAL A 27 4.32 2.49 -3.16
N ILE A 28 5.00 1.72 -4.01
CA ILE A 28 5.82 2.27 -5.10
C ILE A 28 4.97 3.13 -6.05
N VAL A 29 3.84 2.61 -6.51
CA VAL A 29 2.95 3.33 -7.43
C VAL A 29 2.36 4.58 -6.77
N SER A 30 1.90 4.48 -5.52
CA SER A 30 1.34 5.63 -4.80
C SER A 30 2.38 6.74 -4.57
N VAL A 31 3.64 6.39 -4.32
CA VAL A 31 4.75 7.35 -4.23
C VAL A 31 5.01 8.00 -5.58
N ILE A 32 5.14 7.24 -6.67
CA ILE A 32 5.39 7.77 -8.01
C ILE A 32 4.30 8.79 -8.41
N ILE A 33 3.03 8.42 -8.25
CA ILE A 33 1.91 9.31 -8.57
C ILE A 33 1.95 10.57 -7.69
N SER A 34 2.20 10.42 -6.39
CA SER A 34 2.25 11.56 -5.47
C SER A 34 3.40 12.52 -5.79
N VAL A 35 4.59 12.02 -6.11
CA VAL A 35 5.74 12.84 -6.54
C VAL A 35 5.45 13.55 -7.86
N THR A 36 4.87 12.83 -8.83
CA THR A 36 4.55 13.39 -10.15
C THR A 36 3.55 14.54 -10.04
N GLU A 37 2.52 14.39 -9.21
CA GLU A 37 1.56 15.46 -8.97
C GLU A 37 2.16 16.65 -8.23
N LEU A 38 2.96 16.42 -7.18
CA LEU A 38 3.63 17.51 -6.46
C LEU A 38 4.55 18.31 -7.38
N TYR A 39 5.25 17.61 -8.29
CA TYR A 39 6.07 18.24 -9.32
C TYR A 39 5.22 19.06 -10.30
N ARG A 40 4.10 18.50 -10.79
CA ARG A 40 3.18 19.17 -11.72
C ARG A 40 2.49 20.38 -11.11
N GLU A 41 2.07 20.29 -9.85
CA GLU A 41 1.41 21.38 -9.10
C GLU A 41 2.39 22.50 -8.71
N ARG A 42 3.70 22.32 -8.94
CA ARG A 42 4.76 23.18 -8.38
C ARG A 42 4.48 23.50 -6.91
N ALA A 43 4.12 22.48 -6.13
CA ALA A 43 3.67 22.66 -4.74
C ALA A 43 4.72 23.37 -3.87
N TRP A 44 5.98 23.35 -4.31
CA TRP A 44 7.14 24.01 -3.73
C TRP A 44 7.18 25.54 -3.92
N ALA A 45 6.45 26.09 -4.90
CA ALA A 45 6.49 27.52 -5.24
C ALA A 45 5.91 28.41 -4.12
N GLY A 46 5.11 27.85 -3.21
CA GLY A 46 4.55 28.55 -2.05
C GLY A 46 5.24 28.26 -0.72
N LEU A 47 6.37 27.53 -0.73
CA LEU A 47 7.10 27.17 0.49
C LEU A 47 8.18 28.24 0.80
N SER A 48 7.76 29.42 1.23
CA SER A 48 8.68 30.52 1.59
C SER A 48 8.91 30.66 3.09
N SER A 49 8.10 29.99 3.92
CA SER A 49 8.20 30.02 5.39
C SER A 49 8.12 28.63 6.03
N ALA A 50 8.73 28.48 7.21
CA ALA A 50 8.62 27.28 8.03
C ALA A 50 7.15 26.93 8.37
N GLY A 51 6.28 27.94 8.50
CA GLY A 51 4.84 27.73 8.72
C GLY A 51 4.12 27.08 7.53
N ASP A 52 4.59 27.33 6.30
CA ASP A 52 4.03 26.74 5.09
C ASP A 52 4.44 25.26 4.97
N VAL A 53 5.68 24.93 5.33
CA VAL A 53 6.19 23.55 5.38
C VAL A 53 5.40 22.71 6.40
N VAL A 54 5.15 23.25 7.60
CA VAL A 54 4.39 22.57 8.66
C VAL A 54 2.95 22.27 8.22
N ARG A 55 2.33 23.13 7.42
CA ARG A 55 0.97 22.88 6.87
C ARG A 55 0.98 21.98 5.64
N PHE A 56 2.08 21.96 4.88
CA PHE A 56 2.22 21.20 3.65
C PHE A 56 2.48 19.71 3.91
N MET A 57 3.42 19.37 4.81
CA MET A 57 3.77 17.98 5.13
C MET A 57 2.59 17.08 5.49
N PRO A 58 1.72 17.41 6.47
CA PRO A 58 0.63 16.54 6.87
C PRO A 58 -0.44 16.41 5.76
N LYS A 59 -0.68 17.47 4.97
CA LYS A 59 -1.59 17.40 3.83
C LYS A 59 -1.07 16.48 2.74
N THR A 60 0.21 16.59 2.40
CA THR A 60 0.87 15.76 1.40
C THR A 60 0.94 14.30 1.85
N TRP A 61 1.27 14.05 3.12
CA TRP A 61 1.21 12.71 3.72
C TRP A 61 -0.19 12.11 3.65
N TRP A 62 -1.22 12.87 4.00
CA TRP A 62 -2.60 12.40 3.97
C TRP A 62 -3.07 12.08 2.54
N ARG A 63 -2.68 12.90 1.54
CA ARG A 63 -2.95 12.63 0.13
C ARG A 63 -2.30 11.32 -0.32
N TRP A 64 -1.04 11.09 0.03
CA TRP A 64 -0.34 9.84 -0.26
C TRP A 64 -1.01 8.64 0.41
N GLN A 65 -1.35 8.74 1.71
CA GLN A 65 -2.02 7.68 2.46
C GLN A 65 -3.36 7.26 1.84
N LYS A 66 -4.21 8.22 1.44
CA LYS A 66 -5.48 7.88 0.77
C LYS A 66 -5.27 7.08 -0.51
N ARG A 67 -4.25 7.44 -1.30
CA ARG A 67 -3.92 6.71 -2.54
C ARG A 67 -3.44 5.30 -2.27
N TYR A 68 -2.61 5.14 -1.24
CA TYR A 68 -2.19 3.83 -0.81
C TYR A 68 -3.39 2.98 -0.37
N LEU A 69 -4.30 3.51 0.46
CA LEU A 69 -5.49 2.78 0.92
C LEU A 69 -6.51 2.50 -0.20
N LEU A 70 -6.54 3.30 -1.26
CA LEU A 70 -7.32 3.01 -2.47
C LEU A 70 -6.88 1.72 -3.17
N SER A 71 -5.66 1.23 -2.93
CA SER A 71 -5.19 -0.05 -3.45
C SER A 71 -5.74 -1.26 -2.68
N THR A 72 -6.20 -1.09 -1.44
CA THR A 72 -6.68 -2.16 -0.56
C THR A 72 -7.73 -3.09 -1.21
N PRO A 73 -8.80 -2.60 -1.90
CA PRO A 73 -9.75 -3.51 -2.55
C PRO A 73 -9.10 -4.38 -3.63
N VAL A 74 -8.14 -3.83 -4.39
CA VAL A 74 -7.42 -4.58 -5.42
C VAL A 74 -6.48 -5.61 -4.77
N THR A 75 -5.77 -5.22 -3.71
CA THR A 75 -4.92 -6.15 -2.93
C THR A 75 -5.74 -7.31 -2.37
N LEU A 76 -6.90 -7.03 -1.76
CA LEU A 76 -7.78 -8.06 -1.21
C LEU A 76 -8.33 -8.98 -2.31
N MET A 77 -8.69 -8.42 -3.47
CA MET A 77 -9.15 -9.20 -4.62
C MET A 77 -8.05 -10.16 -5.12
N ILE A 78 -6.82 -9.68 -5.30
CA ILE A 78 -5.69 -10.49 -5.77
C ILE A 78 -5.37 -11.59 -4.75
N VAL A 79 -5.18 -11.24 -3.49
CA VAL A 79 -4.78 -12.19 -2.44
C VAL A 79 -5.90 -13.18 -2.15
N GLY A 80 -7.16 -12.75 -2.17
CA GLY A 80 -8.31 -13.63 -2.01
C GLY A 80 -8.46 -14.62 -3.17
N SER A 81 -8.26 -14.16 -4.41
CA SER A 81 -8.25 -15.03 -5.59
C SER A 81 -7.09 -16.04 -5.53
N PHE A 82 -5.91 -15.61 -5.10
CA PHE A 82 -4.77 -16.49 -4.87
C PHE A 82 -5.03 -17.53 -3.78
N ALA A 83 -5.60 -17.13 -2.65
CA ALA A 83 -5.95 -18.04 -1.56
C ALA A 83 -6.95 -19.13 -2.00
N ALA A 84 -7.87 -18.80 -2.92
CA ALA A 84 -8.81 -19.75 -3.49
C ALA A 84 -8.14 -20.81 -4.39
N THR A 85 -6.89 -20.62 -4.82
CA THR A 85 -6.14 -21.61 -5.61
C THR A 85 -5.33 -22.60 -4.77
N LEU A 86 -5.23 -22.39 -3.45
CA LEU A 86 -4.43 -23.23 -2.56
C LEU A 86 -5.24 -24.44 -2.06
N SER A 87 -4.57 -25.58 -1.86
CA SER A 87 -5.17 -26.76 -1.21
C SER A 87 -5.11 -26.61 0.30
N TRP A 88 -6.27 -26.56 0.95
CA TRP A 88 -6.38 -26.36 2.40
C TRP A 88 -6.57 -27.66 3.20
N ALA A 89 -6.72 -28.78 2.50
CA ALA A 89 -6.80 -30.13 3.04
C ALA A 89 -5.99 -31.08 2.16
#